data_AF-A0A2V8WWK5-F1
#
_entry.id   AF-A0A2V8WWK5-F1
#
_cell.length_a   1.000
_cell.length_b   1.000
_cell.length_c   1.000
_cell.angle_alpha   90.00
_cell.angle_beta   90.00
_cell.angle_gamma   90.00
#
_symmetry.space_group_name_H-M   'P 1'
#
loop_
_entity.id
_entity.type
_entity.pdbx_description
1 polymer ?
#
loop_
_entity_poly.entity_id
_entity_poly.type
_entity_poly.pdbx_seq_one_letter_code
_entity_poly.pdbx_strand_id
1 'polypeptide(L)'
;MSVRAHLPGYRWFQVFPNATIRIGIYAAFGLILAFTTWLFLANRVSFLDRVALERNIAAGLLLCLFALIPILRFLRMPGHLLASGLVAWLIFSLYYRFLCLFFRKLGDWHGTMEIFMYGAVVYLIIATLSWIGVAIWRVREAHFSHHNNHAS
;
A
#
# COMPACT_ATOMS: atom_id res chain seq x y z
N MET A 1 -6.15 34.28 21.92
CA MET A 1 -6.56 32.89 22.21
C MET A 1 -7.42 32.39 21.07
N SER A 2 -6.89 31.51 20.21
CA SER A 2 -7.66 30.92 19.09
C SER A 2 -8.37 29.67 19.61
N VAL A 3 -9.68 29.79 19.85
CA VAL A 3 -10.55 28.66 20.18
C VAL A 3 -10.79 27.88 18.88
N ARG A 4 -9.99 26.84 18.63
CA ARG A 4 -10.27 25.90 17.54
C ARG A 4 -11.54 25.12 17.90
N ALA A 5 -12.62 25.42 17.20
CA ALA A 5 -13.86 24.66 17.28
C ALA A 5 -13.57 23.21 16.85
N HIS A 6 -13.46 22.30 17.82
CA HIS A 6 -13.36 20.87 17.57
C HIS A 6 -14.73 20.35 17.13
N LEU A 7 -14.91 20.14 15.83
CA LEU A 7 -16.11 19.53 15.28
C LEU A 7 -16.30 18.11 15.87
N PRO A 8 -17.51 17.77 16.35
CA PRO A 8 -17.79 16.44 16.91
C PRO A 8 -17.62 15.39 15.81
N GLY A 9 -16.62 14.52 15.97
CA GLY A 9 -16.20 13.53 14.96
C GLY A 9 -14.69 13.49 14.73
N TYR A 10 -13.95 14.55 15.07
CA TYR A 10 -12.49 14.62 14.88
C TYR A 10 -11.70 13.58 15.69
N ARG A 11 -12.26 13.11 16.81
CA ARG A 11 -11.65 12.07 17.67
C ARG A 11 -11.45 10.73 16.97
N TRP A 12 -12.30 10.36 16.01
CA TRP A 12 -12.13 9.11 15.25
C TRP A 12 -10.89 9.13 14.36
N PHE A 13 -10.48 10.30 13.86
CA PHE A 13 -9.25 10.46 13.09
C PHE A 13 -7.97 10.45 13.96
N GLN A 14 -8.11 10.55 15.28
CA GLN A 14 -7.00 10.45 16.25
C GLN A 14 -6.72 9.02 16.73
N VAL A 15 -7.52 8.02 16.33
CA VAL A 15 -7.32 6.62 16.77
C VAL A 15 -5.95 6.08 16.33
N PHE A 16 -5.37 6.60 15.24
CA PHE A 16 -3.98 6.34 14.83
C PHE A 16 -3.21 7.66 14.68
N PRO A 17 -2.47 8.12 15.71
CA PRO A 17 -1.69 9.35 15.62
C PRO A 17 -0.59 9.26 14.55
N ASN A 18 -0.14 8.05 14.21
CA ASN A 18 0.89 7.84 13.20
C ASN A 18 0.29 7.71 11.79
N ALA A 19 0.56 8.71 10.94
CA ALA A 19 0.09 8.76 9.57
C ALA A 19 0.56 7.55 8.72
N THR A 20 1.73 6.98 9.02
CA THR A 20 2.25 5.79 8.33
C THR A 20 1.37 4.57 8.56
N ILE A 21 1.02 4.31 9.82
CA ILE A 21 0.16 3.18 10.18
C ILE A 21 -1.23 3.37 9.57
N ARG A 22 -1.79 4.58 9.65
CA ARG A 22 -3.12 4.87 9.10
C ARG A 22 -3.19 4.63 7.59
N ILE A 23 -2.20 5.11 6.83
CA ILE A 23 -2.15 4.89 5.38
C ILE A 23 -2.00 3.40 5.04
N GLY A 24 -1.16 2.68 5.79
CA GLY A 24 -1.02 1.23 5.64
C GLY A 24 -2.36 0.51 5.86
N ILE A 25 -3.09 0.86 6.92
CA ILE A 25 -4.40 0.30 7.22
C ILE A 25 -5.41 0.59 6.10
N TYR A 26 -5.50 1.83 5.62
CA TYR A 26 -6.43 2.20 4.55
C TYR A 26 -6.13 1.46 3.25
N ALA A 27 -4.85 1.34 2.88
CA ALA A 27 -4.45 0.54 1.74
C ALA A 27 -4.82 -0.95 1.92
N ALA A 28 -4.62 -1.51 3.11
CA ALA A 28 -5.01 -2.89 3.42
C ALA A 28 -6.52 -3.11 3.24
N PHE A 29 -7.36 -2.21 3.75
CA PHE A 29 -8.81 -2.32 3.57
C PHE A 29 -9.22 -2.28 2.10
N GLY A 30 -8.61 -1.41 1.30
CA GLY A 30 -8.83 -1.37 -0.14
C GLY A 30 -8.46 -2.68 -0.83
N LEU A 31 -7.28 -3.23 -0.51
CA LEU A 31 -6.81 -4.53 -1.03
C LEU A 31 -7.75 -5.66 -0.63
N ILE A 32 -8.14 -5.72 0.64
CA ILE A 32 -9.06 -6.74 1.18
C ILE A 32 -10.41 -6.69 0.48
N LEU A 33 -11.00 -5.49 0.34
CA LEU A 33 -12.30 -5.33 -0.29
C LEU A 33 -12.26 -5.71 -1.76
N ALA A 34 -11.27 -5.22 -2.50
CA ALA A 34 -11.08 -5.53 -3.91
C ALA A 34 -10.87 -7.04 -4.13
N PHE A 35 -9.98 -7.66 -3.34
CA PHE A 35 -9.67 -9.08 -3.48
C PHE A 35 -10.86 -9.96 -3.11
N THR A 36 -11.56 -9.66 -2.01
CA THR A 36 -12.75 -10.41 -1.59
C THR A 36 -13.86 -10.30 -2.62
N THR A 37 -14.08 -9.10 -3.16
CA THR A 37 -15.09 -8.85 -4.21
C THR A 37 -14.76 -9.67 -5.47
N TRP A 38 -13.51 -9.60 -5.93
CA TRP A 38 -13.06 -10.40 -7.07
C TRP A 38 -13.26 -11.89 -6.83
N LEU A 39 -12.88 -12.39 -5.65
CA LEU A 39 -12.98 -13.79 -5.31
C LEU A 39 -14.43 -14.25 -5.23
N PHE A 40 -15.33 -13.44 -4.65
CA PHE A 40 -16.76 -13.71 -4.65
C PHE A 40 -17.33 -13.78 -6.08
N LEU A 41 -17.04 -12.77 -6.90
CA LEU A 41 -17.50 -12.72 -8.30
C LEU A 41 -16.97 -13.92 -9.10
N ALA A 42 -15.71 -14.28 -8.91
CA ALA A 42 -15.07 -15.40 -9.60
C ALA A 42 -15.65 -16.77 -9.23
N ASN A 43 -16.21 -16.92 -8.03
CA ASN A 43 -16.74 -18.21 -7.57
C ASN A 43 -18.27 -18.31 -7.60
N ARG A 44 -19.00 -17.18 -7.63
CA ARG A 44 -20.46 -17.15 -7.48
C ARG A 44 -21.20 -16.66 -8.72
N VAL A 45 -20.54 -15.97 -9.64
CA VAL A 45 -21.20 -15.34 -10.79
C VAL A 45 -20.67 -15.93 -12.10
N SER A 46 -21.21 -17.09 -12.48
CA SER A 46 -20.83 -17.82 -13.71
C SER A 46 -21.11 -17.03 -15.00
N PHE A 47 -22.02 -16.04 -14.96
CA PHE A 47 -22.23 -15.14 -16.09
C PHE A 47 -20.96 -14.39 -16.50
N LEU A 48 -20.07 -14.10 -15.55
CA LEU A 48 -18.81 -13.40 -15.79
C LEU A 48 -17.71 -14.30 -16.35
N ASP A 49 -17.96 -15.59 -16.58
CA ASP A 49 -16.97 -16.51 -17.14
C ASP A 49 -16.62 -16.14 -18.60
N ARG A 50 -17.58 -15.54 -19.33
CA ARG A 50 -17.36 -15.02 -20.69
C ARG A 50 -16.38 -13.85 -20.74
N VAL A 51 -16.25 -13.13 -19.62
CA VAL A 51 -15.37 -11.96 -19.46
C VAL A 51 -14.37 -12.18 -18.32
N ALA A 52 -13.95 -13.45 -18.14
CA ALA A 52 -13.08 -13.83 -17.03
C ALA A 52 -11.72 -13.11 -17.11
N LEU A 53 -11.21 -12.90 -18.32
CA LEU A 53 -9.95 -12.18 -18.54
C LEU A 53 -10.08 -10.71 -18.11
N GLU A 54 -11.10 -10.01 -18.60
CA GLU A 54 -11.35 -8.60 -18.30
C GLU A 54 -11.59 -8.39 -16.81
N ARG A 55 -12.38 -9.26 -16.19
CA ARG A 55 -12.62 -9.24 -14.73
C ARG A 55 -11.31 -9.40 -13.96
N ASN A 56 -10.45 -10.32 -14.37
CA ASN A 56 -9.18 -10.58 -13.69
C ASN A 56 -8.19 -9.43 -13.89
N ILE A 57 -8.13 -8.84 -15.09
CA ILE A 57 -7.31 -7.64 -15.35
C ILE A 57 -7.82 -6.47 -14.51
N ALA A 58 -9.13 -6.22 -14.49
CA ALA A 58 -9.72 -5.14 -13.72
C ALA A 58 -9.44 -5.29 -12.21
N ALA A 59 -9.58 -6.50 -11.67
CA ALA A 59 -9.24 -6.79 -10.28
C ALA A 59 -7.75 -6.60 -10.00
N GLY A 60 -6.88 -7.10 -10.89
CA GLY A 60 -5.43 -6.90 -10.78
C GLY A 60 -5.05 -5.43 -10.76
N LEU A 61 -5.60 -4.62 -11.68
CA LEU A 61 -5.39 -3.18 -11.71
C LEU A 61 -5.87 -2.51 -10.42
N LEU A 62 -7.05 -2.89 -9.92
CA LEU A 62 -7.59 -2.31 -8.70
C LEU A 62 -6.71 -2.63 -7.47
N LEU A 63 -6.19 -3.86 -7.37
CA LEU A 63 -5.23 -4.24 -6.34
C LEU A 63 -3.94 -3.43 -6.46
N CYS A 64 -3.40 -3.28 -7.67
CA CYS A 64 -2.23 -2.45 -7.92
C CYS A 64 -2.46 -0.99 -7.51
N LEU A 65 -3.63 -0.42 -7.81
CA LEU A 65 -3.98 0.95 -7.43
C LEU A 65 -3.98 1.13 -5.91
N PHE A 66 -4.55 0.19 -5.15
CA PHE A 66 -4.51 0.25 -3.69
C PHE A 66 -3.11 0.03 -3.13
N ALA A 67 -2.32 -0.88 -3.71
CA ALA A 67 -0.92 -1.11 -3.34
C ALA A 67 -0.01 0.10 -3.66
N LEU A 68 -0.38 0.94 -4.62
CA LEU A 68 0.35 2.17 -4.94
C LEU A 68 0.14 3.29 -3.92
N ILE A 69 -0.91 3.24 -3.08
CA ILE A 69 -1.23 4.32 -2.14
C ILE A 69 -0.05 4.64 -1.20
N PRO A 70 0.56 3.67 -0.48
CA PRO A 70 1.70 3.94 0.39
C PRO A 70 2.91 4.48 -0.38
N ILE A 71 3.12 3.95 -1.60
CA ILE A 71 4.23 4.35 -2.49
C ILE A 71 4.09 5.83 -2.82
N LEU A 72 3.00 6.20 -3.48
CA LEU A 72 2.74 7.57 -3.94
C LEU A 72 2.73 8.57 -2.77
N ARG A 73 2.20 8.17 -1.62
CA ARG A 73 2.12 9.03 -0.43
C ARG A 73 3.48 9.31 0.20
N PHE A 74 4.40 8.35 0.18
CA PHE A 74 5.68 8.43 0.89
C PHE A 74 6.90 8.30 -0.03
N LEU A 75 6.77 8.62 -1.33
CA LEU A 75 7.85 8.54 -2.34
C LEU A 75 9.16 9.26 -1.95
N ARG A 76 9.10 10.28 -1.09
CA ARG A 76 10.27 11.04 -0.62
C ARG A 76 10.70 10.67 0.81
N MET A 77 10.01 9.71 1.42
CA MET A 77 10.17 9.28 2.81
C MET A 77 10.29 7.75 2.84
N PRO A 78 11.43 7.18 2.40
CA PRO A 78 11.55 5.74 2.13
C PRO A 78 11.25 4.86 3.34
N GLY A 79 11.63 5.29 4.55
CA GLY A 79 11.29 4.57 5.79
C GLY A 79 9.79 4.52 6.07
N HIS A 80 9.07 5.63 5.86
CA HIS A 80 7.62 5.68 6.02
C HIS A 80 6.90 4.89 4.91
N LEU A 81 7.45 4.89 3.69
CA LEU A 81 6.95 4.06 2.58
C LEU A 81 7.04 2.58 2.95
N LEU A 82 8.23 2.11 3.34
CA LEU A 82 8.45 0.72 3.69
C LEU A 82 7.54 0.30 4.84
N ALA A 83 7.50 1.08 5.92
CA ALA A 83 6.69 0.75 7.09
C ALA A 83 5.18 0.71 6.77
N SER A 84 4.66 1.70 6.03
CA SER A 84 3.23 1.71 5.66
C SER A 84 2.88 0.59 4.68
N GLY A 85 3.75 0.29 3.72
CA GLY A 85 3.60 -0.82 2.78
C GLY A 85 3.61 -2.18 3.49
N LEU A 86 4.54 -2.40 4.42
CA LEU A 86 4.61 -3.62 5.23
C LEU A 86 3.39 -3.79 6.12
N VAL A 87 2.90 -2.71 6.76
CA VAL A 87 1.65 -2.76 7.53
C VAL A 87 0.48 -3.14 6.63
N ALA A 88 0.36 -2.52 5.45
CA ALA A 88 -0.71 -2.83 4.50
C ALA A 88 -0.68 -4.29 4.09
N TRP A 89 0.50 -4.77 3.70
CA TRP A 89 0.69 -6.11 3.18
C TRP A 89 0.55 -7.18 4.25
N LEU A 90 1.05 -6.94 5.47
CA LEU A 90 0.88 -7.85 6.60
C LEU A 90 -0.62 -8.09 6.89
N ILE A 91 -1.40 -7.01 7.00
CA ILE A 91 -2.85 -7.12 7.24
C ILE A 91 -3.52 -7.90 6.11
N PHE A 92 -3.16 -7.59 4.86
CA PHE A 92 -3.69 -8.31 3.70
C PHE A 92 -3.31 -9.80 3.71
N SER A 93 -2.07 -10.16 4.02
CA SER A 93 -1.61 -11.55 4.12
C SER A 93 -2.34 -12.32 5.22
N LEU A 94 -2.55 -11.71 6.39
CA LEU A 94 -3.32 -12.33 7.47
C LEU A 94 -4.77 -12.56 7.06
N TYR A 95 -5.37 -11.61 6.35
CA TYR A 95 -6.72 -11.78 5.81
C TYR A 95 -6.77 -12.84 4.69
N TYR A 96 -5.74 -12.91 3.85
CA TYR A 96 -5.59 -13.97 2.85
C TYR A 96 -5.57 -15.36 3.52
N ARG A 97 -4.84 -15.51 4.64
CA ARG A 97 -4.86 -16.75 5.43
C ARG A 97 -6.27 -17.11 5.89
N PHE A 98 -7.02 -16.12 6.36
CA PHE A 98 -8.41 -16.32 6.75
C PHE A 98 -9.27 -16.77 5.57
N LEU A 99 -9.12 -16.17 4.39
CA LEU A 99 -9.83 -16.58 3.17
C LEU A 99 -9.49 -18.02 2.74
N CYS A 100 -8.24 -18.47 2.89
CA CYS A 100 -7.85 -19.85 2.58
C CYS A 100 -8.64 -20.90 3.40
N LEU A 101 -9.18 -20.53 4.57
CA LEU A 101 -10.05 -21.43 5.36
C LEU A 101 -11.39 -21.69 4.67
N PHE A 102 -11.90 -20.72 3.89
CA PHE A 102 -13.16 -20.83 3.16
C PHE A 102 -12.96 -21.32 1.72
N PHE A 103 -11.85 -20.91 1.10
CA PHE A 103 -11.52 -21.23 -0.28
C PHE A 103 -10.27 -22.11 -0.34
N ARG A 104 -10.44 -23.42 -0.12
CA ARG A 104 -9.31 -24.38 -0.03
C ARG A 104 -8.37 -24.32 -1.24
N LYS A 105 -8.92 -24.24 -2.47
CA LYS A 105 -8.12 -24.13 -3.71
C LYS A 105 -7.22 -22.89 -3.76
N LEU A 106 -7.55 -21.84 -2.99
CA LEU A 106 -6.72 -20.63 -2.92
C LEU A 106 -5.40 -20.91 -2.20
N GLY A 107 -5.44 -21.73 -1.14
CA GLY A 107 -4.25 -22.08 -0.36
C GLY A 107 -3.29 -23.03 -1.09
N ASP A 108 -3.75 -23.71 -2.14
CA ASP A 108 -2.91 -24.59 -2.97
C ASP A 108 -2.03 -23.80 -3.95
N TRP A 109 -2.37 -22.54 -4.24
CA TRP A 109 -1.62 -21.68 -5.15
C TRP A 109 -0.42 -21.04 -4.46
N HIS A 110 -0.65 -20.35 -3.35
CA HIS A 110 0.40 -19.69 -2.59
C HIS A 110 0.17 -19.79 -1.09
N GLY A 111 1.25 -20.04 -0.36
CA GLY A 111 1.26 -19.97 1.09
C GLY A 111 1.12 -18.53 1.58
N THR A 112 0.56 -18.33 2.78
CA THR A 112 0.45 -17.00 3.40
C THR A 112 1.79 -16.30 3.54
N MET A 113 2.84 -17.04 3.91
CA MET A 113 4.19 -16.50 4.03
C MET A 113 4.77 -16.08 2.68
N GLU A 114 4.45 -16.80 1.61
CA GLU A 114 4.87 -16.45 0.25
C GLU A 114 4.20 -15.15 -0.20
N ILE A 115 2.87 -15.04 0.00
CA ILE A 115 2.14 -13.80 -0.28
C ILE A 115 2.73 -12.63 0.50
N PHE A 116 3.03 -12.82 1.78
CA PHE A 116 3.69 -11.79 2.58
C PHE A 116 5.06 -11.41 2.01
N MET A 117 5.88 -12.40 1.69
CA MET A 117 7.23 -12.20 1.14
C MET A 117 7.21 -11.42 -0.18
N TYR A 118 6.26 -11.70 -1.08
CA TYR A 118 6.14 -10.96 -2.34
C TYR A 118 5.98 -9.46 -2.12
N GLY A 119 5.06 -9.04 -1.24
CA GLY A 119 4.90 -7.62 -0.97
C GLY A 119 6.05 -7.03 -0.18
N ALA A 120 6.60 -7.77 0.79
CA ALA A 120 7.76 -7.30 1.56
C ALA A 120 8.95 -6.99 0.65
N VAL A 121 9.26 -7.89 -0.28
CA VAL A 121 10.33 -7.69 -1.28
C VAL A 121 10.01 -6.52 -2.20
N VAL A 122 8.78 -6.43 -2.73
CA VAL A 122 8.38 -5.33 -3.62
C VAL A 122 8.50 -3.98 -2.92
N TYR A 123 7.96 -3.82 -1.70
CA TYR A 123 8.07 -2.57 -0.96
C TYR A 123 9.51 -2.25 -0.55
N LEU A 124 10.34 -3.26 -0.25
CA LEU A 124 11.75 -3.07 0.04
C LEU A 124 12.52 -2.53 -1.18
N ILE A 125 12.30 -3.12 -2.36
CA ILE A 125 12.90 -2.65 -3.62
C ILE A 125 12.48 -1.19 -3.87
N ILE A 126 11.18 -0.90 -3.79
CA ILE A 126 10.65 0.44 -4.07
C ILE A 126 11.17 1.47 -3.04
N ALA A 127 11.20 1.11 -1.76
CA ALA A 127 11.78 1.95 -0.71
C ALA A 127 13.27 2.24 -0.96
N THR A 128 14.01 1.24 -1.45
CA THR A 128 15.44 1.39 -1.77
C THR A 128 15.64 2.34 -2.96
N LEU A 129 14.86 2.19 -4.03
CA LEU A 129 14.89 3.10 -5.18
C LEU A 129 14.49 4.53 -4.79
N SER A 130 13.46 4.67 -3.96
CA SER A 130 13.03 5.95 -3.37
C SER A 130 14.17 6.59 -2.56
N TRP A 131 14.86 5.81 -1.73
CA TRP A 131 15.98 6.29 -0.94
C TRP A 131 17.14 6.78 -1.81
N ILE A 132 17.52 6.01 -2.84
CA ILE A 132 18.55 6.41 -3.82
C ILE A 132 18.16 7.74 -4.48
N GLY A 133 16.91 7.88 -4.94
CA GLY A 133 16.42 9.10 -5.57
C GLY A 133 16.50 10.31 -4.63
N VAL A 134 16.10 10.15 -3.37
CA VAL A 134 16.20 11.21 -2.35
C VAL A 134 17.66 11.56 -2.04
N ALA A 135 18.56 10.58 -1.96
CA ALA A 135 19.98 10.82 -1.73
C ALA A 135 20.61 11.64 -2.86
N ILE A 136 20.35 11.27 -4.11
CA ILE A 136 20.83 12.02 -5.29
C ILE A 136 20.30 13.45 -5.28
N TRP A 137 19.02 13.64 -4.97
CA TRP A 137 18.40 14.97 -4.91
C TRP A 137 19.08 15.87 -3.86
N ARG A 138 19.32 15.34 -2.65
CA ARG A 138 19.98 16.09 -1.56
C ARG A 138 21.40 16.51 -1.92
N VAL A 139 22.17 15.64 -2.57
CA VAL A 139 23.53 15.97 -3.04
C VAL A 139 23.50 17.09 -4.08
N ARG A 140 22.53 17.07 -5.01
CA ARG A 140 22.37 18.13 -6.02
C ARG A 140 22.07 19.48 -5.36
N GLU A 141 21.14 19.54 -4.42
CA GLU A 141 20.80 20.79 -3.70
C GLU A 141 21.99 21.38 -2.94
N ALA A 142 22.82 20.52 -2.32
CA ALA A 142 24.02 20.95 -1.62
C ALA A 142 25.06 21.58 -2.57
N HIS A 143 25.26 21.00 -3.76
CA HIS A 143 26.18 21.54 -4.77
C HIS A 143 25.74 22.92 -5.30
N PHE A 144 24.44 23.10 -5.61
CA PHE A 144 23.94 24.39 -6.08
C PHE A 144 24.06 25.49 -5.02
N SER A 145 23.83 25.15 -3.75
CA SER A 145 23.93 26.11 -2.64
C SER A 145 25.37 26.59 -2.43
N HIS A 146 26.36 25.70 -2.60
CA HIS A 146 27.78 26.04 -2.46
C HIS A 146 28.29 26.94 -3.58
N HIS A 147 27.77 26.81 -4.81
CA HIS A 147 28.19 27.66 -5.94
C HIS A 147 27.73 29.11 -5.79
N ASN A 148 26.50 29.34 -5.30
CA ASN A 148 25.96 30.70 -5.13
C ASN A 148 26.70 31.51 -4.05
N ASN A 149 27.21 30.87 -2.99
CA ASN A 149 27.93 31.55 -1.91
C ASN A 149 29.35 32.01 -2.30
N HIS A 150 29.91 31.51 -3.41
CA HIS A 150 31.22 31.95 -3.93
C HIS A 150 31.10 33.01 -5.03
N ALA A 151 29.88 33.28 -5.51
CA ALA A 151 29.60 34.23 -6.59
C ALA A 151 28.99 35.57 -6.10
N SER A 152 28.86 35.76 -4.77
CA SER A 152 28.50 37.03 -4.11
C SER A 152 29.68 37.55 -3.30
#